data_AF-A0A2G9TDH2-F1
#
_entry.id   AF-A0A2G9TDH2-F1
#
_cell.length_a   1.000
_cell.length_b   1.000
_cell.length_c   1.000
_cell.angle_alpha   90.00
_cell.angle_beta   90.00
_cell.angle_gamma   90.00
#
_symmetry.space_group_name_H-M   'P 1'
#
loop_
_entity.id
_entity.type
_entity.pdbx_description
1 polymer ?
#
loop_
_entity_poly.entity_id
_entity_poly.type
_entity_poly.pdbx_seq_one_letter_code
_entity_poly.pdbx_strand_id
1 'polypeptide(L)'
;MIGLGSLKQKFNESILIALEAGYRLFDTAELYGTEAELGAALEENLPKCGLQREDIFITTKVQIKNGNAASWAEESVMGSLERLRTT
;
A
#
# COMPACT_ATOMS: atom_id res chain seq x y z
N MET A 1 4.66 12.86 0.64
CA MET A 1 5.24 11.63 1.24
C MET A 1 5.07 11.73 2.74
N ILE A 2 4.13 10.99 3.34
CA ILE A 2 4.14 10.81 4.79
C ILE A 2 5.07 9.62 5.05
N GLY A 3 6.33 9.90 5.39
CA GLY A 3 7.25 8.88 5.86
C GLY A 3 6.96 8.59 7.32
N LEU A 4 6.22 7.51 7.61
CA LEU A 4 5.90 7.10 8.98
C LEU A 4 6.91 6.06 9.47
N GLY A 5 7.73 6.46 10.44
CA GLY A 5 8.61 5.57 11.18
C GLY A 5 7.84 4.51 11.98
N SER A 6 7.99 3.26 11.57
CA SER A 6 8.20 2.04 12.37
C SER A 6 7.46 1.83 13.71
N LEU A 7 6.19 2.19 13.82
CA LEU A 7 5.29 1.63 14.85
C LEU A 7 3.96 1.24 14.20
N LYS A 8 3.66 -0.06 14.13
CA LYS A 8 2.48 -0.62 13.42
C LYS A 8 1.16 0.07 13.79
N GLN A 9 0.96 0.39 15.07
CA GLN A 9 -0.24 1.09 15.55
C GLN A 9 -0.34 2.52 14.98
N LYS A 10 0.77 3.27 14.98
CA LYS A 10 0.82 4.63 14.42
C LYS A 10 0.59 4.64 12.90
N PHE A 11 1.05 3.59 12.22
CA PHE A 11 0.83 3.45 10.78
C PHE A 11 -0.65 3.30 10.44
N ASN A 12 -1.36 2.36 11.09
CA ASN A 12 -2.79 2.15 10.85
C ASN A 12 -3.62 3.41 11.17
N GLU A 13 -3.37 4.04 12.34
CA GLU A 13 -4.03 5.29 12.74
C GLU A 13 -3.81 6.40 11.70
N SER A 14 -2.61 6.51 11.15
CA SER A 14 -2.31 7.50 10.12
C SER A 14 -3.06 7.26 8.81
N ILE A 15 -3.28 5.99 8.43
CA ILE A 15 -4.09 5.65 7.26
C ILE A 15 -5.56 6.02 7.50
N LEU A 16 -6.10 5.73 8.69
CA LEU A 16 -7.46 6.14 9.06
C LEU A 16 -7.62 7.66 9.00
N ILE A 17 -6.72 8.41 9.64
CA ILE A 17 -6.73 9.89 9.62
C ILE A 17 -6.64 10.42 8.18
N ALA A 18 -5.82 9.82 7.32
CA ALA A 18 -5.72 10.22 5.93
C ALA A 18 -7.03 10.00 5.17
N LEU A 19 -7.70 8.86 5.37
CA LEU A 19 -9.00 8.57 4.76
C LEU A 19 -10.08 9.55 5.22
N GLU A 20 -10.15 9.82 6.52
CA GLU A 20 -11.07 10.81 7.14
C GLU A 20 -10.81 12.23 6.65
N ALA A 21 -9.54 12.59 6.44
CA ALA A 21 -9.14 13.88 5.87
C ALA A 21 -9.40 14.00 4.35
N GLY A 22 -9.93 12.95 3.71
CA GLY A 22 -10.31 12.97 2.29
C GLY A 22 -9.22 12.49 1.32
N TYR A 23 -8.10 11.93 1.80
CA TYR A 23 -7.10 11.36 0.90
C TYR A 23 -7.65 10.11 0.22
N ARG A 24 -7.42 10.01 -1.09
CA ARG A 24 -7.79 8.85 -1.92
C ARG A 24 -6.61 8.26 -2.70
N LEU A 25 -5.43 8.88 -2.65
CA LEU A 25 -4.23 8.39 -3.31
C LEU A 25 -3.20 7.95 -2.26
N PHE A 26 -2.76 6.71 -2.35
CA PHE A 26 -1.70 6.14 -1.54
C PHE A 26 -0.51 5.77 -2.44
N ASP A 27 0.64 6.40 -2.20
CA ASP A 27 1.88 6.14 -2.92
C ASP A 27 2.82 5.29 -2.06
N THR A 28 3.24 4.14 -2.59
CA THR A 28 4.11 3.15 -1.92
C THR A 28 5.14 2.57 -2.90
N ALA A 29 5.94 1.62 -2.45
CA ALA A 29 6.88 0.83 -3.25
C ALA A 29 7.16 -0.50 -2.54
N GLU A 30 7.52 -1.55 -3.29
CA GLU A 30 8.03 -2.80 -2.70
C GLU A 30 9.21 -2.51 -1.77
N LEU A 31 10.13 -1.64 -2.20
CA LEU A 31 11.33 -1.26 -1.46
C LEU A 31 11.04 -0.63 -0.09
N TYR A 32 9.86 -0.03 0.12
CA TYR A 32 9.53 0.57 1.41
C TYR A 32 9.29 -0.48 2.49
N GLY A 33 8.99 -1.73 2.11
CA GLY A 33 8.78 -2.82 3.05
C GLY A 33 7.52 -2.69 3.91
N THR A 34 6.59 -1.79 3.55
CA THR A 34 5.36 -1.50 4.31
C THR A 34 4.06 -1.78 3.52
N GLU A 35 4.14 -2.42 2.36
CA GLU A 35 2.95 -2.71 1.53
C GLU A 35 1.96 -3.61 2.25
N ALA A 36 2.44 -4.59 3.03
CA ALA A 36 1.58 -5.51 3.78
C ALA A 36 0.80 -4.77 4.89
N GLU A 37 1.46 -3.86 5.59
CA GLU A 37 0.83 -2.98 6.58
C GLU A 37 -0.19 -2.03 5.92
N LEU A 38 0.12 -1.48 4.74
CA LEU A 38 -0.79 -0.63 3.98
C LEU A 38 -2.03 -1.40 3.52
N GLY A 39 -1.86 -2.58 2.93
CA GLY A 39 -2.98 -3.43 2.51
C GLY A 39 -3.90 -3.77 3.67
N ALA A 40 -3.34 -4.20 4.81
CA ALA A 40 -4.10 -4.48 6.02
C ALA A 40 -4.85 -3.25 6.56
N ALA A 41 -4.20 -2.08 6.60
CA ALA A 41 -4.81 -0.86 7.11
C ALA A 41 -5.92 -0.34 6.19
N LEU A 42 -5.78 -0.47 4.87
CA LEU A 42 -6.82 -0.07 3.91
C LEU A 42 -8.04 -1.00 3.99
N GLU A 43 -7.82 -2.32 4.03
CA GLU A 43 -8.89 -3.30 4.19
C GLU A 43 -9.71 -3.04 5.48
N GLU A 44 -9.02 -2.70 6.58
CA GLU A 44 -9.67 -2.42 7.86
C GLU A 44 -10.40 -1.06 7.87
N ASN A 45 -9.82 -0.01 7.29
CA ASN A 45 -10.27 1.37 7.50
C ASN A 45 -11.18 1.92 6.39
N LEU A 46 -11.12 1.39 5.16
CA LEU A 46 -12.04 1.82 4.08
C LEU A 46 -13.52 1.71 4.50
N PRO A 47 -14.00 0.59 5.08
CA PRO A 47 -15.40 0.48 5.49
C PRO A 47 -15.77 1.45 6.61
N LYS A 48 -14.83 1.77 7.52
CA LYS A 48 -15.06 2.74 8.60
C LYS A 48 -15.31 4.14 8.07
N CYS A 49 -14.72 4.47 6.91
CA CYS A 49 -14.93 5.73 6.21
C CYS A 49 -16.06 5.68 5.17
N GLY A 50 -16.79 4.56 5.06
CA GLY A 50 -17.83 4.37 4.05
C GLY A 50 -17.30 4.28 2.62
N LEU A 51 -16.05 3.83 2.46
CA LEU A 51 -15.34 3.72 1.17
C LEU A 51 -15.16 2.27 0.76
N GLN A 52 -15.00 2.06 -0.54
CA GLN A 52 -14.72 0.79 -1.21
C GLN A 52 -13.35 0.86 -1.91
N ARG A 53 -12.92 -0.26 -2.50
CA ARG A 53 -11.60 -0.33 -3.14
C ARG A 53 -11.48 0.65 -4.31
N GLU A 54 -12.53 0.76 -5.10
CA GLU A 54 -12.67 1.65 -6.26
C GLU A 54 -12.61 3.15 -5.90
N ASP A 55 -12.87 3.50 -4.64
CA ASP A 55 -12.81 4.90 -4.19
C ASP A 55 -11.38 5.40 -3.99
N ILE A 56 -10.39 4.49 -4.00
CA ILE A 56 -8.99 4.82 -3.78
C ILE A 56 -8.08 4.41 -4.94
N PHE A 57 -6.98 5.13 -5.06
CA PHE A 57 -5.90 4.86 -5.98
C PHE A 57 -4.64 4.48 -5.20
N ILE A 58 -4.02 3.36 -5.56
CA ILE A 58 -2.76 2.91 -4.97
C ILE A 58 -1.71 2.90 -6.08
N THR A 59 -0.61 3.62 -5.86
CA THR A 59 0.58 3.58 -6.71
C THR A 59 1.66 2.79 -5.99
N THR A 60 2.22 1.78 -6.65
CA THR A 60 3.44 1.10 -6.18
C THR A 60 4.53 1.14 -7.25
N LYS A 61 5.76 0.81 -6.87
CA LYS A 61 6.95 0.92 -7.70
C LYS A 61 7.68 -0.42 -7.66
N VAL A 62 7.98 -0.94 -8.85
CA VAL A 62 8.70 -2.20 -8.98
C VAL A 62 10.11 -2.11 -8.42
N GLN A 63 10.56 -3.15 -7.74
CA GLN A 63 11.93 -3.24 -7.24
C GLN A 63 12.84 -3.89 -8.29
N ILE A 64 13.90 -3.19 -8.66
CA ILE A 64 14.95 -3.73 -9.52
C ILE A 64 15.73 -4.79 -8.73
N LYS A 65 15.88 -5.98 -9.32
CA LYS A 65 16.64 -7.10 -8.79
C LYS A 65 17.68 -7.57 -9.81
N ASN A 66 18.61 -8.42 -9.39
CA ASN A 66 19.59 -9.01 -10.30
C ASN A 66 18.92 -10.02 -11.25
N GLY A 67 19.43 -10.14 -12.47
CA GLY A 67 18.96 -11.11 -13.46
C GLY A 67 18.04 -10.51 -14.52
N ASN A 68 17.09 -11.31 -15.00
CA ASN A 68 16.22 -10.93 -16.12
C ASN A 68 15.18 -9.87 -15.71
N ALA A 69 15.09 -8.79 -16.49
CA ALA A 69 14.20 -7.67 -16.22
C ALA A 69 12.71 -8.01 -16.19
N ALA A 70 12.26 -8.84 -17.14
CA ALA A 70 10.86 -9.25 -17.18
C ALA A 70 10.50 -10.11 -15.96
N SER A 71 11.40 -11.03 -15.56
CA SER A 71 11.16 -11.92 -14.44
C SER A 71 11.03 -11.18 -13.10
N TRP A 72 11.96 -10.28 -12.77
CA TRP A 72 11.85 -9.55 -11.50
C TRP A 72 10.73 -8.51 -11.52
N ALA A 73 10.38 -7.96 -12.69
CA ALA A 73 9.26 -7.03 -12.79
C ALA A 73 7.93 -7.75 -12.51
N GLU A 74 7.73 -8.94 -13.09
CA GLU A 74 6.55 -9.77 -12.83
C GLU A 74 6.48 -10.19 -11.35
N GLU A 75 7.58 -10.70 -10.79
CA GLU A 75 7.66 -11.07 -9.37
C GLU A 75 7.32 -9.88 -8.45
N SER A 76 7.87 -8.71 -8.76
CA SER A 76 7.63 -7.47 -8.01
C SER A 76 6.16 -7.06 -8.06
N VAL A 77 5.56 -7.03 -9.26
CA VAL A 77 4.14 -6.67 -9.44
C VAL A 77 3.24 -7.65 -8.69
N MET A 78 3.43 -8.96 -8.89
CA MET A 78 2.60 -9.98 -8.25
C MET A 78 2.72 -9.94 -6.73
N GLY A 79 3.95 -9.80 -6.21
CA GLY A 79 4.17 -9.66 -4.78
C GLY A 79 3.52 -8.39 -4.20
N SER A 80 3.56 -7.27 -4.91
CA SER A 80 2.88 -6.05 -4.47
C SER A 80 1.37 -6.20 -4.46
N LEU A 81 0.76 -6.85 -5.47
CA LEU A 81 -0.68 -7.12 -5.50
C LEU A 81 -1.14 -7.94 -4.28
N GLU A 82 -0.38 -8.99 -3.93
CA GLU A 82 -0.64 -9.82 -2.76
C GLU A 82 -0.52 -9.02 -1.46
N ARG A 83 0.61 -8.31 -1.26
CA ARG A 83 0.84 -7.53 -0.03
C ARG A 83 -0.19 -6.41 0.13
N LEU A 84 -0.59 -5.76 -0.96
CA LEU A 84 -1.60 -4.69 -0.96
C LEU A 84 -3.03 -5.21 -0.89
N ARG A 85 -3.25 -6.53 -0.98
CA ARG A 85 -4.57 -7.18 -0.93
C ARG A 85 -5.53 -6.66 -2.01
N THR A 86 -5.04 -6.58 -3.25
CA THR A 86 -5.82 -6.06 -4.39
C THR A 86 -6.18 -7.11 -5.44
N THR A 87 -6.08 -8.39 -5.08
CA THR A 87 -6.41 -9.56 -5.91
C THR A 87 -7.23 -10.55 -5.11
#